data_AF-A0A3P6TQH6-F1
#
_entry.id   AF-A0A3P6TQH6-F1
#
_cell.length_a   1.000
_cell.length_b   1.000
_cell.length_c   1.000
_cell.angle_alpha   90.00
_cell.angle_beta   90.00
_cell.angle_gamma   90.00
#
_symmetry.space_group_name_H-M   'P 1'
#
loop_
_entity.id
_entity.type
_entity.pdbx_description
1 polymer ?
#
loop_
_entity_poly.entity_id
_entity_poly.type
_entity_poly.pdbx_seq_one_letter_code
_entity_poly.pdbx_strand_id
1 'polypeptide(L)'
;MSDEYHELSSELIILNRKKYELEEKARRAENDLLESHEKIKWLENEQRRTGEEVWLAKERVANQERELHDLYDQCSWLRNENARLEKELGEERKKNAENGGIDWSKIDEMKQAENTLRDEKSKVEWRLGEVTQYWNDAKWKIGELEAGMAHKEWLLDQANQKIYELDRMCYFRDTTKSVLDGAFLIKKQPTGDRYKWRLAMWNNNSPDDLKDYRRIWFEIRAPAAKIVLLSASFVSWECFLLCQQLENDSEKFGVWVDIPPGRYEFLFVVDGQWTKLLRGMSVVAVVVVVVVVVVVVVVVVVDGGVDGDGGGGGGGAVVALISNKPFGICSKN
;
A
#
# COMPACT_ATOMS: atom_id res chain seq x y z
N MET A 1 70.35 -165.27 -35.25
CA MET A 1 69.14 -165.05 -36.07
C MET A 1 67.86 -164.86 -35.24
N SER A 2 67.38 -165.84 -34.45
CA SER A 2 66.11 -165.66 -33.68
C SER A 2 66.25 -164.83 -32.40
N ASP A 3 67.37 -164.98 -31.69
CA ASP A 3 67.60 -164.26 -30.42
C ASP A 3 67.92 -162.78 -30.63
N GLU A 4 68.70 -162.45 -31.67
CA GLU A 4 69.01 -161.07 -32.05
C GLU A 4 67.75 -160.24 -32.39
N TYR A 5 66.73 -160.87 -32.99
CA TYR A 5 65.48 -160.18 -33.36
C TYR A 5 64.60 -159.89 -32.14
N HIS A 6 64.60 -160.78 -31.15
CA HIS A 6 63.92 -160.58 -29.88
C HIS A 6 64.60 -159.50 -29.02
N GLU A 7 65.93 -159.47 -29.04
CA GLU A 7 66.74 -158.44 -28.37
C GLU A 7 66.48 -157.04 -28.98
N LEU A 8 66.50 -156.93 -30.31
CA LEU A 8 66.16 -155.70 -31.03
C LEU A 8 64.73 -155.21 -30.75
N SER A 9 63.75 -156.10 -30.69
CA SER A 9 62.35 -155.75 -30.36
C SER A 9 62.21 -155.22 -28.92
N SER A 10 62.91 -155.85 -27.96
CA SER A 10 62.96 -155.43 -26.56
C SER A 10 63.60 -154.04 -26.42
N GLU A 11 64.72 -153.80 -27.09
CA GLU A 11 65.38 -152.49 -27.13
C GLU A 11 64.49 -151.41 -27.75
N LEU A 12 63.75 -151.73 -28.81
CA LEU A 12 62.84 -150.80 -29.46
C LEU A 12 61.67 -150.37 -28.55
N ILE A 13 61.12 -151.29 -27.74
CA ILE A 13 60.09 -150.97 -26.75
C ILE A 13 60.64 -150.05 -25.66
N ILE A 14 61.85 -150.34 -25.15
CA ILE A 14 62.51 -149.50 -24.16
C ILE A 14 62.81 -148.11 -24.72
N LEU A 15 63.29 -148.03 -25.96
CA LEU A 15 63.55 -146.76 -26.65
C LEU A 15 62.26 -145.96 -26.86
N ASN A 16 61.17 -146.58 -27.30
CA ASN A 16 59.88 -145.90 -27.44
C ASN A 16 59.35 -145.38 -26.11
N ARG A 17 59.45 -146.17 -25.03
CA ARG A 17 59.06 -145.72 -23.69
C ARG A 17 59.89 -144.52 -23.24
N LYS A 18 61.22 -144.58 -23.41
CA LYS A 18 62.12 -143.45 -23.10
C LYS A 18 61.81 -142.22 -23.94
N LYS A 19 61.48 -142.40 -25.23
CA LYS A 19 61.05 -141.31 -26.12
C LYS A 19 59.79 -140.63 -25.57
N TYR A 20 58.74 -141.37 -25.25
CA TYR A 20 57.52 -140.81 -24.65
C TYR A 20 57.78 -140.11 -23.32
N GLU A 21 58.63 -140.68 -22.45
CA GLU A 21 59.02 -140.05 -21.19
C GLU A 21 59.79 -138.73 -21.40
N LEU A 22 60.63 -138.66 -22.43
CA LEU A 22 61.35 -137.45 -22.81
C LEU A 22 60.43 -136.40 -23.45
N GLU A 23 59.51 -136.80 -24.33
CA GLU A 23 58.50 -135.92 -24.93
C GLU A 23 57.61 -135.30 -23.86
N GLU A 24 57.18 -136.09 -22.88
CA GLU A 24 56.37 -135.58 -21.77
C GLU A 24 57.16 -134.63 -20.85
N LYS A 25 58.46 -134.90 -20.61
CA LYS A 25 59.34 -133.97 -19.89
C LYS A 25 59.59 -132.67 -20.68
N ALA A 26 59.78 -132.77 -21.99
CA ALA A 26 59.94 -131.61 -22.86
C ALA A 26 58.67 -130.75 -22.86
N ARG A 27 57.49 -131.38 -22.95
CA ARG A 27 56.19 -130.70 -22.88
C ARG A 27 55.98 -129.98 -21.54
N ARG A 28 56.39 -130.59 -20.42
CA ARG A 28 56.34 -129.93 -19.10
C ARG A 28 57.29 -128.74 -19.04
N ALA A 29 58.52 -128.90 -19.51
CA ALA A 29 59.49 -127.81 -19.55
C ALA A 29 59.03 -126.65 -20.46
N GLU A 30 58.37 -126.94 -21.58
CA GLU A 30 57.76 -125.93 -22.45
C GLU A 30 56.61 -125.19 -21.76
N ASN A 31 55.72 -125.90 -21.06
CA ASN A 31 54.66 -125.28 -20.28
C ASN A 31 55.21 -124.39 -19.16
N ASP A 32 56.20 -124.87 -18.39
CA ASP A 32 56.84 -124.11 -17.32
C ASP A 32 57.54 -122.85 -17.87
N LEU A 33 58.17 -122.96 -19.05
CA LEU A 33 58.79 -121.83 -19.73
C LEU A 33 57.74 -120.80 -20.16
N LEU A 34 56.60 -121.24 -20.69
CA LEU A 34 55.49 -120.36 -21.08
C LEU A 34 54.91 -119.63 -19.86
N GLU A 35 54.64 -120.34 -18.76
CA GLU A 35 54.15 -119.75 -17.51
C GLU A 35 55.14 -118.74 -16.93
N SER A 36 56.44 -119.05 -16.96
CA SER A 36 57.50 -118.13 -16.54
C SER A 36 57.52 -116.88 -17.43
N HIS A 37 57.40 -117.04 -18.74
CA HIS A 37 57.37 -115.92 -19.69
C HIS A 37 56.17 -115.00 -19.46
N GLU A 38 54.98 -115.56 -19.21
CA GLU A 38 53.78 -114.78 -18.86
C GLU A 38 53.96 -114.02 -17.54
N LYS A 39 54.57 -114.65 -16.53
CA LYS A 39 54.88 -114.02 -15.25
C LYS A 39 55.87 -112.86 -15.41
N ILE A 40 56.91 -113.03 -16.22
CA ILE A 40 57.88 -111.96 -16.52
C ILE A 40 57.16 -110.79 -17.18
N LYS A 41 56.33 -111.05 -18.20
CA LYS A 41 55.55 -110.02 -18.88
C LYS A 41 54.62 -109.27 -17.93
N TRP A 42 53.98 -109.96 -16.98
CA TRP A 42 53.17 -109.34 -15.95
C TRP A 42 54.01 -108.44 -15.02
N LEU A 43 55.15 -108.94 -14.54
CA LEU A 43 56.06 -108.17 -13.67
C LEU A 43 56.62 -106.93 -14.37
N GLU A 44 56.96 -107.02 -15.66
CA GLU A 44 57.41 -105.87 -16.46
C GLU A 44 56.33 -104.81 -16.60
N ASN A 45 55.07 -105.23 -16.81
CA ASN A 45 53.94 -104.31 -16.87
C ASN A 45 53.70 -103.63 -15.51
N GLU A 46 53.79 -104.37 -14.41
CA GLU A 46 53.61 -103.81 -13.07
C GLU A 46 54.78 -102.89 -12.68
N GLN A 47 56.01 -103.22 -13.06
CA GLN A 47 57.18 -102.35 -12.92
C GLN A 47 57.02 -101.04 -13.71
N ARG A 48 56.42 -101.10 -14.91
CA ARG A 48 56.12 -99.90 -15.70
C ARG A 48 55.09 -99.02 -15.02
N ARG A 49 53.98 -99.61 -14.53
CA ARG A 49 52.92 -98.88 -13.82
C ARG A 49 53.43 -98.21 -12.55
N THR A 50 54.17 -98.95 -11.74
CA THR A 50 54.79 -98.40 -10.52
C THR A 50 55.83 -97.31 -10.85
N GLY A 51 56.59 -97.47 -11.94
CA GLY A 51 57.49 -96.43 -12.44
C GLY A 51 56.77 -95.13 -12.80
N GLU A 52 55.62 -95.22 -13.48
CA GLU A 52 54.77 -94.06 -13.82
C GLU A 52 54.21 -93.38 -12.56
N GLU A 53 53.71 -94.16 -11.59
CA GLU A 53 53.21 -93.63 -10.32
C GLU A 53 54.30 -92.90 -9.51
N VAL A 54 55.50 -93.47 -9.45
CA VAL A 54 56.66 -92.85 -8.80
C VAL A 54 57.07 -91.56 -9.51
N TRP A 55 57.05 -91.54 -10.84
CA TRP A 55 57.36 -90.33 -11.60
C TRP A 55 56.33 -89.22 -11.34
N LEU A 56 55.04 -89.54 -11.37
CA LEU A 56 53.98 -88.58 -11.05
C LEU A 56 54.07 -88.07 -9.61
N ALA A 57 54.46 -88.93 -8.67
CA ALA A 57 54.70 -88.52 -7.29
C ALA A 57 55.88 -87.55 -7.17
N LYS A 58 57.00 -87.83 -7.85
CA LYS A 58 58.17 -86.93 -7.89
C LYS A 58 57.82 -85.57 -8.49
N GLU A 59 57.05 -85.55 -9.58
CA GLU A 59 56.63 -84.29 -10.20
C GLU A 59 55.72 -83.47 -9.28
N ARG A 60 54.82 -84.12 -8.52
CA ARG A 60 54.01 -83.43 -7.50
C ARG A 60 54.88 -82.82 -6.40
N VAL A 61 55.88 -83.56 -5.90
CA VAL A 61 56.82 -83.04 -4.89
C VAL A 61 57.60 -81.85 -5.43
N ALA A 62 58.12 -81.94 -6.67
CA ALA A 62 58.86 -80.84 -7.29
C ALA A 62 57.99 -79.58 -7.52
N ASN A 63 56.69 -79.74 -7.81
CA ASN A 63 55.75 -78.62 -7.85
C ASN A 63 55.56 -77.99 -6.46
N GLN A 64 55.35 -78.82 -5.43
CA GLN A 64 55.19 -78.34 -4.06
C GLN A 64 56.45 -77.65 -3.53
N GLU A 65 57.64 -78.13 -3.88
CA GLU A 65 58.92 -77.49 -3.52
C GLU A 65 59.05 -76.10 -4.15
N ARG A 66 58.62 -75.93 -5.41
CA ARG A 66 58.59 -74.63 -6.07
C ARG A 66 57.61 -73.67 -5.37
N GLU A 67 56.39 -74.11 -5.08
CA GLU A 67 55.40 -73.30 -4.35
C GLU A 67 55.90 -72.90 -2.95
N LEU A 68 56.53 -73.83 -2.22
CA LEU A 68 57.14 -73.55 -0.92
C LEU A 68 58.26 -72.51 -1.01
N HIS A 69 59.08 -72.58 -2.07
CA HIS A 69 60.15 -71.61 -2.29
C HIS A 69 59.59 -70.21 -2.55
N ASP A 70 58.58 -70.09 -3.43
CA ASP A 70 57.92 -68.82 -3.72
C ASP A 70 57.27 -68.21 -2.46
N LEU A 71 56.62 -69.04 -1.64
CA LEU A 71 56.04 -68.61 -0.36
C LEU A 71 57.11 -68.15 0.64
N TYR A 72 58.25 -68.83 0.67
CA TYR A 72 59.37 -68.44 1.53
C TYR A 72 59.92 -67.06 1.14
N ASP A 73 60.09 -66.81 -0.15
CA ASP A 73 60.55 -65.52 -0.68
C ASP A 73 59.56 -64.39 -0.36
N GLN A 74 58.26 -64.65 -0.51
CA GLN A 74 57.21 -63.71 -0.11
C GLN A 74 57.26 -63.39 1.39
N CYS A 75 57.42 -64.43 2.23
CA CYS A 75 57.53 -64.25 3.68
C CYS A 75 58.80 -63.45 4.05
N SER A 76 59.91 -63.69 3.36
CA SER A 76 61.15 -62.94 3.53
C SER A 76 60.96 -61.46 3.18
N TRP A 77 60.30 -61.18 2.05
CA TRP A 77 59.97 -59.82 1.63
C TRP A 77 59.08 -59.10 2.64
N LEU A 78 57.98 -59.72 3.09
CA LEU A 78 57.07 -59.15 4.08
C LEU A 78 57.77 -58.84 5.40
N ARG A 79 58.70 -59.71 5.84
CA ARG A 79 59.50 -59.45 7.06
C ARG A 79 60.38 -58.22 6.90
N ASN A 80 61.06 -58.09 5.76
CA ASN A 80 61.92 -56.94 5.49
C ASN A 80 61.11 -55.64 5.40
N GLU A 81 59.92 -55.68 4.79
CA GLU A 81 59.04 -54.52 4.67
C GLU A 81 58.49 -54.08 6.03
N ASN A 82 58.06 -55.02 6.88
CA ASN A 82 57.65 -54.71 8.25
C ASN A 82 58.79 -54.07 9.05
N ALA A 83 60.01 -54.60 8.93
CA ALA A 83 61.18 -54.02 9.61
C ALA A 83 61.48 -52.59 9.13
N ARG A 84 61.27 -52.30 7.83
CA ARG A 84 61.38 -50.94 7.27
C ARG A 84 60.34 -50.00 7.86
N LEU A 85 59.08 -50.40 7.86
CA LEU A 85 57.97 -49.60 8.40
C LEU A 85 58.12 -49.34 9.90
N GLU A 86 58.58 -50.32 10.67
CA GLU A 86 58.87 -50.14 12.10
C GLU A 86 59.95 -49.09 12.34
N LYS A 87 60.99 -49.08 11.50
CA LYS A 87 62.05 -48.07 11.57
C LYS A 87 61.51 -46.68 11.24
N GLU A 88 60.74 -46.53 10.16
CA GLU A 88 60.12 -45.26 9.77
C GLU A 88 59.20 -44.73 10.88
N LEU A 89 58.35 -45.59 11.44
CA LEU A 89 57.48 -45.23 12.57
C LEU A 89 58.29 -44.77 13.79
N GLY A 90 59.41 -45.45 14.08
CA GLY A 90 60.33 -45.08 15.16
C GLY A 90 60.97 -43.71 14.93
N GLU A 91 61.43 -43.43 13.71
CA GLU A 91 62.00 -42.15 13.33
C GLU A 91 60.97 -41.01 13.44
N GLU A 92 59.75 -41.20 12.94
CA GLU A 92 58.69 -40.21 13.07
C GLU A 92 58.27 -39.97 14.52
N ARG A 93 58.19 -41.03 15.34
CA ARG A 93 57.97 -40.88 16.80
C ARG A 93 59.08 -40.08 17.45
N LYS A 94 60.33 -40.32 17.06
CA LYS A 94 61.49 -39.59 17.59
C LYS A 94 61.47 -38.12 17.15
N LYS A 95 61.22 -37.83 15.86
CA LYS A 95 61.03 -36.46 15.37
C LYS A 95 59.90 -35.75 16.09
N ASN A 96 58.77 -36.43 16.32
CA ASN A 96 57.66 -35.88 17.08
C ASN A 96 58.04 -35.56 18.53
N ALA A 97 58.83 -36.43 19.18
CA ALA A 97 59.36 -36.18 20.52
C ALA A 97 60.40 -35.04 20.54
N GLU A 98 61.30 -34.97 19.55
CA GLU A 98 62.31 -33.91 19.38
C GLU A 98 61.66 -32.55 19.10
N ASN A 99 60.56 -32.53 18.36
CA ASN A 99 59.74 -31.33 18.09
C ASN A 99 58.86 -30.91 19.28
N GLY A 100 59.07 -31.49 20.47
CA GLY A 100 58.34 -31.13 21.70
C GLY A 100 56.99 -31.82 21.89
N GLY A 101 56.64 -32.77 21.02
CA GLY A 101 55.36 -33.47 21.04
C GLY A 101 54.16 -32.57 20.73
N ILE A 102 52.96 -33.10 20.94
CA ILE A 102 51.73 -32.30 20.90
C ILE A 102 51.59 -31.64 22.27
N ASP A 103 51.76 -30.32 22.32
CA ASP A 103 51.53 -29.55 23.53
C ASP A 103 50.03 -29.43 23.81
N TRP A 104 49.53 -30.35 24.63
CA TRP A 104 48.14 -30.39 25.07
C TRP A 104 47.77 -29.18 25.94
N SER A 105 48.72 -28.52 26.60
CA SER A 105 48.45 -27.32 27.43
C SER A 105 48.01 -26.17 26.54
N LYS A 106 48.71 -25.93 25.43
CA LYS A 106 48.34 -24.90 24.45
C LYS A 106 46.98 -25.15 23.83
N ILE A 107 46.61 -26.41 23.61
CA ILE A 107 45.27 -26.79 23.12
C ILE A 107 44.20 -26.47 24.17
N ASP A 108 44.48 -26.72 25.45
CA ASP A 108 43.55 -26.39 26.53
C ASP A 108 43.41 -24.88 26.73
N GLU A 109 44.52 -24.14 26.70
CA GLU A 109 44.52 -22.67 26.74
C GLU A 109 43.71 -22.07 25.59
N MET A 110 43.86 -22.60 24.37
CA MET A 110 43.04 -22.17 23.23
C MET A 110 41.55 -22.46 23.44
N LYS A 111 41.19 -23.60 24.03
CA LYS A 111 39.79 -23.92 24.36
C LYS A 111 39.23 -22.99 25.44
N GLN A 112 40.04 -22.66 26.45
CA GLN A 112 39.63 -21.70 27.48
C GLN A 112 39.40 -20.32 26.87
N ALA A 113 40.30 -19.85 25.98
CA ALA A 113 40.14 -18.60 25.24
C ALA A 113 38.93 -18.63 24.30
N GLU A 114 38.63 -19.76 23.66
CA GLU A 114 37.43 -19.93 22.83
C GLU A 114 36.15 -19.77 23.67
N ASN A 115 36.13 -20.36 24.86
CA ASN A 115 34.99 -20.24 25.77
C ASN A 115 34.78 -18.80 26.24
N THR A 116 35.85 -18.07 26.58
CA THR A 116 35.72 -16.66 26.98
C THR A 116 35.21 -15.80 25.83
N LEU A 117 35.72 -15.99 24.62
CA LEU A 117 35.22 -15.30 23.42
C LEU A 117 33.75 -15.61 23.13
N ARG A 118 33.33 -16.86 23.38
CA ARG A 118 31.93 -17.27 23.23
C ARG A 118 31.01 -16.56 24.23
N ASP A 119 31.46 -16.39 25.47
CA ASP A 119 30.71 -15.65 26.49
C ASP A 119 30.62 -14.16 26.15
N GLU A 120 31.72 -13.56 25.68
CA GLU A 120 31.74 -12.17 25.22
C GLU A 120 30.83 -11.96 24.01
N LYS A 121 30.87 -12.86 23.03
CA LYS A 121 29.94 -12.85 21.88
C LYS A 121 28.49 -12.86 22.35
N SER A 122 28.16 -13.74 23.29
CA SER A 122 26.80 -13.85 23.84
C SER A 122 26.35 -12.54 24.52
N LYS A 123 27.25 -11.87 25.25
CA LYS A 123 26.98 -10.55 25.85
C LYS A 123 26.75 -9.47 24.79
N VAL A 124 27.55 -9.45 23.73
CA VAL A 124 27.40 -8.49 22.63
C VAL A 124 26.09 -8.71 21.88
N GLU A 125 25.73 -9.95 21.59
CA GLU A 125 24.45 -10.30 20.96
C GLU A 125 23.25 -9.85 21.81
N TRP A 126 23.33 -10.01 23.13
CA TRP A 126 22.29 -9.54 24.03
C TRP A 126 22.15 -8.00 24.00
N ARG A 127 23.27 -7.28 24.10
CA ARG A 127 23.28 -5.81 24.00
C ARG A 127 22.79 -5.31 22.64
N LEU A 128 23.12 -6.03 21.57
CA LEU A 128 22.61 -5.73 20.22
C LEU A 128 21.08 -5.88 20.19
N GLY A 129 20.55 -6.92 20.84
CA GLY A 129 19.11 -7.11 21.03
C GLY A 129 18.46 -5.90 21.74
N GLU A 130 19.04 -5.44 22.84
CA GLU A 130 18.53 -4.26 23.58
C GLU A 130 18.54 -2.99 22.72
N VAL A 131 19.66 -2.69 22.06
CA VAL A 131 19.77 -1.49 21.20
C VAL A 131 18.78 -1.58 20.03
N THR A 132 18.54 -2.77 19.49
CA THR A 132 17.55 -2.99 18.44
C THR A 132 16.13 -2.71 18.93
N GLN A 133 15.80 -3.12 20.15
CA GLN A 133 14.50 -2.79 20.77
C GLN A 133 14.35 -1.27 20.94
N TYR A 134 15.35 -0.60 21.52
CA TYR A 134 15.31 0.87 21.67
C TYR A 134 15.17 1.60 20.33
N TRP A 135 15.84 1.10 19.29
CA TRP A 135 15.71 1.67 17.96
C TRP A 135 14.30 1.50 17.38
N ASN A 136 13.69 0.32 17.55
CA ASN A 136 12.32 0.07 17.11
C ASN A 136 11.31 0.95 17.88
N ASP A 137 11.46 1.09 19.19
CA ASP A 137 10.60 1.93 20.03
C ASP A 137 10.72 3.41 19.63
N ALA A 138 11.95 3.90 19.44
CA ALA A 138 12.19 5.27 18.98
C ALA A 138 11.59 5.51 17.59
N LYS A 139 11.75 4.55 16.67
CA LYS A 139 11.15 4.61 15.33
C LYS A 139 9.63 4.68 15.39
N TRP A 140 9.01 3.87 16.24
CA TRP A 140 7.56 3.91 16.45
C TRP A 140 7.11 5.26 17.01
N LYS A 141 7.86 5.80 17.99
CA LYS A 141 7.56 7.11 18.57
C LYS A 141 7.69 8.25 17.57
N ILE A 142 8.69 8.20 16.69
CA ILE A 142 8.84 9.15 15.58
C ILE A 142 7.61 9.08 14.67
N GLY A 143 7.19 7.89 14.25
CA GLY A 143 6.00 7.73 13.42
C GLY A 143 4.72 8.28 14.06
N GLU A 144 4.55 8.10 15.37
CA GLU A 144 3.43 8.70 16.12
C GLU A 144 3.47 10.24 16.09
N LEU A 145 4.66 10.82 16.31
CA LEU A 145 4.85 12.26 16.29
C LEU A 145 4.65 12.84 14.88
N GLU A 146 5.17 12.19 13.85
CA GLU A 146 4.99 12.59 12.44
C GLU A 146 3.51 12.59 12.05
N ALA A 147 2.76 11.54 12.41
CA ALA A 147 1.31 11.50 12.20
C ALA A 147 0.60 12.63 12.95
N GLY A 148 1.01 12.89 14.20
CA GLY A 148 0.49 13.99 15.01
C GLY A 148 0.83 15.38 14.48
N MET A 149 1.96 15.55 13.77
CA MET A 149 2.34 16.80 13.09
C MET A 149 1.54 16.99 11.82
N ALA A 150 1.46 15.97 10.97
CA ALA A 150 0.67 16.00 9.73
C ALA A 150 -0.80 16.33 10.00
N HIS A 151 -1.39 15.79 11.08
CA HIS A 151 -2.75 16.13 11.46
C HIS A 151 -2.90 17.60 11.87
N LYS A 152 -1.95 18.16 12.61
CA LYS A 152 -1.98 19.59 13.00
C LYS A 152 -1.77 20.50 11.80
N GLU A 153 -0.89 20.15 10.89
CA GLU A 153 -0.65 20.87 9.64
C GLU A 153 -1.94 20.90 8.79
N TRP A 154 -2.62 19.75 8.66
CA TRP A 154 -3.93 19.69 8.01
C TRP A 154 -4.98 20.61 8.68
N LEU A 155 -5.05 20.64 10.01
CA LEU A 155 -5.95 21.55 10.72
C LEU A 155 -5.62 23.03 10.48
N LEU A 156 -4.33 23.38 10.41
CA LEU A 156 -3.89 24.73 10.10
C LEU A 156 -4.26 25.12 8.67
N ASP A 157 -4.10 24.21 7.70
CA ASP A 157 -4.53 24.46 6.32
C ASP A 157 -6.04 24.68 6.22
N GLN A 158 -6.84 23.89 6.94
CA GLN A 158 -8.29 24.09 7.01
C GLN A 158 -8.64 25.46 7.61
N ALA A 159 -7.96 25.88 8.68
CA ALA A 159 -8.17 27.19 9.28
C ALA A 159 -7.76 28.34 8.33
N ASN A 160 -6.62 28.21 7.65
CA ASN A 160 -6.12 29.19 6.69
C ASN A 160 -7.07 29.33 5.49
N GLN A 161 -7.62 28.22 4.98
CA GLN A 161 -8.66 28.26 3.94
C GLN A 161 -9.88 29.05 4.41
N LYS A 162 -10.34 28.82 5.65
CA LYS A 162 -11.48 29.55 6.21
C LYS A 162 -11.21 31.05 6.38
N ILE A 163 -10.01 31.41 6.82
CA ILE A 163 -9.59 32.81 6.92
C ILE A 163 -9.64 33.47 5.54
N TYR A 164 -9.09 32.81 4.51
CA TYR A 164 -9.10 33.32 3.15
C TYR A 164 -10.53 33.53 2.61
N GLU A 165 -11.44 32.58 2.85
CA GLU A 165 -12.85 32.74 2.49
C GLU A 165 -13.49 33.95 3.17
N LEU A 166 -13.28 34.11 4.48
CA LEU A 166 -13.83 35.21 5.26
C LEU A 166 -13.26 36.55 4.82
N ASP A 167 -11.96 36.63 4.54
CA ASP A 167 -11.30 37.84 4.05
C ASP A 167 -11.88 38.26 2.70
N ARG A 168 -12.12 37.31 1.80
CA ARG A 168 -12.80 37.56 0.52
C ARG A 168 -14.22 38.08 0.71
N MET A 169 -14.96 37.56 1.68
CA MET A 169 -16.30 38.05 2.03
C MET A 169 -16.27 39.46 2.62
N CYS A 170 -15.31 39.74 3.51
CA CYS A 170 -15.10 41.07 4.09
C CYS A 170 -14.71 42.08 3.01
N TYR A 171 -13.77 41.73 2.14
CA TYR A 171 -13.36 42.56 1.00
C TYR A 171 -14.56 42.88 0.11
N PHE A 172 -15.37 41.88 -0.25
CA PHE A 172 -16.59 42.09 -1.03
C PHE A 172 -17.57 43.01 -0.28
N ARG A 173 -17.82 42.77 1.01
CA ARG A 173 -18.69 43.61 1.85
C ARG A 173 -18.19 45.05 1.90
N ASP A 174 -16.91 45.28 2.12
CA ASP A 174 -16.36 46.62 2.31
C ASP A 174 -16.32 47.40 0.99
N THR A 175 -16.03 46.72 -0.12
CA THR A 175 -16.17 47.30 -1.48
C THR A 175 -17.62 47.66 -1.75
N THR A 176 -18.55 46.75 -1.45
CA THR A 176 -19.99 46.98 -1.62
C THR A 176 -20.50 48.08 -0.69
N LYS A 177 -19.99 48.16 0.54
CA LYS A 177 -20.33 49.19 1.53
C LYS A 177 -19.88 50.56 1.05
N SER A 178 -18.65 50.72 0.58
CA SER A 178 -18.19 52.02 0.05
C SER A 178 -18.97 52.50 -1.18
N VAL A 179 -19.56 51.58 -1.94
CA VAL A 179 -20.40 51.88 -3.12
C VAL A 179 -21.87 52.10 -2.76
N LEU A 180 -22.39 51.42 -1.72
CA LEU A 180 -23.82 51.39 -1.37
C LEU A 180 -24.16 52.07 -0.05
N ASP A 181 -23.21 52.72 0.63
CA ASP A 181 -23.47 53.48 1.86
C ASP A 181 -24.45 54.64 1.54
N GLY A 182 -25.60 54.67 2.21
CA GLY A 182 -26.69 55.59 1.92
C GLY A 182 -27.61 55.19 0.75
N ALA A 183 -27.39 54.03 0.11
CA ALA A 183 -28.29 53.51 -0.92
C ALA A 183 -29.49 52.77 -0.31
N PHE A 184 -30.68 52.94 -0.90
CA PHE A 184 -31.88 52.21 -0.52
C PHE A 184 -31.94 50.87 -1.25
N LEU A 185 -32.06 49.77 -0.48
CA LEU A 185 -32.20 48.44 -1.07
C LEU A 185 -33.69 48.13 -1.28
N ILE A 186 -34.12 48.16 -2.54
CA ILE A 186 -35.50 47.86 -2.90
C ILE A 186 -35.64 46.35 -3.14
N LYS A 187 -35.99 45.59 -2.11
CA LYS A 187 -36.22 44.14 -2.23
C LYS A 187 -37.67 43.86 -2.65
N LYS A 188 -37.88 43.49 -3.91
CA LYS A 188 -39.14 42.89 -4.37
C LYS A 188 -39.19 41.45 -3.86
N GLN A 189 -40.15 41.12 -2.97
CA GLN A 189 -40.30 39.73 -2.51
C GLN A 189 -40.73 38.84 -3.69
N PRO A 190 -40.12 37.65 -3.89
CA PRO A 190 -40.43 36.82 -5.05
C PRO A 190 -41.84 36.23 -5.02
N THR A 191 -42.47 36.09 -3.85
CA THR A 191 -43.72 35.34 -3.70
C THR A 191 -44.52 35.83 -2.48
N GLY A 192 -45.82 36.08 -2.67
CA GLY A 192 -46.80 36.33 -1.60
C GLY A 192 -47.46 37.72 -1.70
N ASP A 193 -46.72 38.77 -1.38
CA ASP A 193 -47.26 40.14 -1.27
C ASP A 193 -46.57 41.10 -2.26
N ARG A 194 -47.11 41.19 -3.49
CA ARG A 194 -46.57 42.08 -4.55
C ARG A 194 -46.70 43.58 -4.24
N TYR A 195 -47.39 43.96 -3.17
CA TYR A 195 -47.67 45.35 -2.80
C TYR A 195 -46.82 45.87 -1.64
N LYS A 196 -45.98 45.02 -1.04
CA LYS A 196 -45.17 45.37 0.13
C LYS A 196 -43.74 45.71 -0.29
N TRP A 197 -43.51 46.98 -0.60
CA TRP A 197 -42.17 47.51 -0.74
C TRP A 197 -41.56 47.71 0.66
N ARG A 198 -40.44 47.03 0.95
CA ARG A 198 -39.64 47.33 2.13
C ARG A 198 -38.46 48.19 1.70
N LEU A 199 -38.48 49.47 2.07
CA LEU A 199 -37.28 50.30 2.08
C LEU A 199 -36.42 49.84 3.26
N ALA A 200 -35.20 49.38 2.99
CA ALA A 200 -34.19 49.18 4.01
C ALA A 200 -32.99 50.05 3.65
N MET A 201 -32.55 50.89 4.59
CA MET A 201 -31.28 51.62 4.47
C MET A 201 -30.13 50.68 4.79
N TRP A 202 -29.08 50.73 3.96
CA TRP A 202 -27.83 50.03 4.27
C TRP A 202 -27.04 50.85 5.30
N ASN A 203 -27.19 50.54 6.59
CA ASN A 203 -26.31 51.04 7.65
C ASN A 203 -25.90 49.90 8.61
N ASN A 204 -24.90 50.14 9.45
CA ASN A 204 -24.28 49.12 10.31
C ASN A 204 -25.20 48.53 11.41
N ASN A 205 -26.43 49.05 11.58
CA ASN A 205 -27.35 48.60 12.62
C ASN A 205 -28.76 48.41 12.06
N SER A 206 -29.22 47.16 11.90
CA SER A 206 -30.64 46.89 12.11
C SER A 206 -30.84 45.40 12.40
N PRO A 207 -31.50 45.03 13.53
CA PRO A 207 -32.83 45.54 13.86
C PRO A 207 -33.04 45.86 15.36
N ASP A 208 -33.08 47.16 15.69
CA ASP A 208 -33.92 47.70 16.78
C ASP A 208 -34.70 48.94 16.28
N ASP A 209 -34.18 49.61 15.26
CA ASP A 209 -34.74 50.83 14.66
C ASP A 209 -36.06 50.62 13.89
N LEU A 210 -36.46 49.37 13.58
CA LEU A 210 -37.80 49.07 13.06
C LEU A 210 -38.89 49.15 14.13
N LYS A 211 -38.54 49.17 15.43
CA LYS A 211 -39.52 49.27 16.52
C LYS A 211 -40.30 50.59 16.52
N ASP A 212 -39.68 51.65 15.97
CA ASP A 212 -40.26 52.99 15.99
C ASP A 212 -40.96 53.37 14.68
N TYR A 213 -40.90 52.53 13.64
CA TYR A 213 -41.65 52.76 12.41
C TYR A 213 -43.14 52.64 12.67
N ARG A 214 -43.89 53.66 12.28
CA ARG A 214 -45.34 53.66 12.38
C ARG A 214 -45.95 53.45 11.02
N ARG A 215 -46.88 52.51 10.96
CA ARG A 215 -47.73 52.30 9.80
C ARG A 215 -48.80 53.39 9.78
N ILE A 216 -48.76 54.25 8.76
CA ILE A 216 -49.70 55.36 8.60
C ILE A 216 -50.49 55.16 7.30
N TRP A 217 -51.80 55.40 7.37
CA TRP A 217 -52.69 55.41 6.21
C TRP A 217 -52.80 56.84 5.69
N PHE A 218 -52.43 57.04 4.43
CA PHE A 218 -52.65 58.29 3.73
C PHE A 218 -53.89 58.13 2.85
N GLU A 219 -54.86 59.04 2.97
CA GLU A 219 -56.13 58.98 2.27
C GLU A 219 -56.47 60.32 1.61
N ILE A 220 -57.06 60.26 0.41
CA ILE A 220 -57.66 61.39 -0.29
C ILE A 220 -58.99 60.98 -0.92
N ARG A 221 -59.96 61.89 -0.94
CA ARG A 221 -61.21 61.71 -1.69
C ARG A 221 -61.08 62.30 -3.08
N ALA A 222 -61.23 61.46 -4.10
CA ALA A 222 -61.13 61.82 -5.52
C ALA A 222 -62.20 61.03 -6.33
N PRO A 223 -63.47 61.51 -6.38
CA PRO A 223 -64.63 60.76 -6.84
C PRO A 223 -64.68 60.37 -8.33
N ALA A 224 -63.73 60.86 -9.14
CA ALA A 224 -63.65 60.59 -10.58
C ALA A 224 -62.23 60.23 -11.04
N ALA A 225 -61.31 59.98 -10.11
CA ALA A 225 -59.91 59.71 -10.41
C ALA A 225 -59.71 58.29 -10.94
N LYS A 226 -58.88 58.12 -11.97
CA LYS A 226 -58.46 56.79 -12.45
C LYS A 226 -57.20 56.31 -11.74
N ILE A 227 -56.28 57.21 -11.45
CA ILE A 227 -54.99 56.95 -10.82
C ILE A 227 -54.71 58.04 -9.79
N VAL A 228 -54.41 57.64 -8.56
CA VAL A 228 -53.96 58.53 -7.51
C VAL A 228 -52.57 58.08 -7.06
N LEU A 229 -51.62 59.01 -7.03
CA LEU A 229 -50.24 58.79 -6.62
C LEU A 229 -49.91 59.68 -5.42
N LEU A 230 -49.13 59.16 -4.48
CA LEU A 230 -48.60 59.89 -3.33
C LEU A 230 -47.10 60.12 -3.53
N SER A 231 -46.64 61.37 -3.46
CA SER A 231 -45.23 61.73 -3.36
C SER A 231 -44.99 62.43 -2.03
N ALA A 232 -43.81 62.27 -1.44
CA ALA A 232 -43.51 62.83 -0.14
C ALA A 232 -42.01 63.03 0.09
N SER A 233 -41.68 63.82 1.10
CA SER A 233 -40.30 64.07 1.52
C SER A 233 -39.59 62.80 2.03
N PHE A 234 -40.32 61.79 2.54
CA PHE A 234 -39.75 60.50 2.95
C PHE A 234 -39.34 59.60 1.77
N VAL A 235 -39.76 59.93 0.56
CA VAL A 235 -39.24 59.35 -0.71
C VAL A 235 -38.45 60.40 -1.50
N SER A 236 -37.94 61.43 -0.83
CA SER A 236 -37.14 62.52 -1.41
C SER A 236 -37.80 63.28 -2.57
N TRP A 237 -39.12 63.20 -2.74
CA TRP A 237 -39.84 63.71 -3.92
C TRP A 237 -39.44 63.07 -5.27
N GLU A 238 -38.64 62.00 -5.24
CA GLU A 238 -38.11 61.36 -6.45
C GLU A 238 -38.99 60.21 -6.94
N CYS A 239 -39.91 59.73 -6.10
CA CYS A 239 -40.77 58.57 -6.39
C CYS A 239 -42.24 58.83 -6.05
N PHE A 240 -43.11 58.13 -6.77
CA PHE A 240 -44.57 58.16 -6.58
C PHE A 240 -45.08 56.79 -6.11
N LEU A 241 -45.92 56.79 -5.08
CA LEU A 241 -46.58 55.60 -4.55
C LEU A 241 -48.02 55.53 -5.07
N LEU A 242 -48.41 54.41 -5.69
CA LEU A 242 -49.78 54.23 -6.19
C LEU A 242 -50.76 54.01 -5.03
N CYS A 243 -51.77 54.86 -4.93
CA CYS A 243 -52.87 54.73 -3.99
C CYS A 243 -53.93 53.76 -4.52
N GLN A 244 -54.45 52.93 -3.62
CA GLN A 244 -55.50 51.96 -3.91
C GLN A 244 -56.86 52.59 -3.62
N GLN A 245 -57.84 52.34 -4.49
CA GLN A 245 -59.23 52.71 -4.24
C GLN A 245 -59.79 51.85 -3.10
N LEU A 246 -60.47 52.46 -2.11
CA LEU A 246 -61.06 51.69 -1.01
C LEU A 246 -62.28 50.92 -1.51
N GLU A 247 -62.37 49.65 -1.11
CA GLU A 247 -63.51 48.77 -1.44
C GLU A 247 -64.84 49.29 -0.87
N ASN A 248 -64.80 50.05 0.24
CA ASN A 248 -65.99 50.55 0.93
C ASN A 248 -66.47 51.93 0.46
N ASP A 249 -65.67 52.65 -0.33
CA ASP A 249 -66.00 53.99 -0.83
C ASP A 249 -65.24 54.23 -2.14
N SER A 250 -65.93 54.11 -3.27
CA SER A 250 -65.33 54.28 -4.60
C SER A 250 -64.81 55.69 -4.85
N GLU A 251 -65.07 56.65 -3.96
CA GLU A 251 -64.56 58.01 -4.06
C GLU A 251 -63.27 58.23 -3.29
N LYS A 252 -62.71 57.22 -2.61
CA LYS A 252 -61.53 57.36 -1.76
C LYS A 252 -60.37 56.50 -2.23
N PHE A 253 -59.18 57.07 -2.15
CA PHE A 253 -57.92 56.41 -2.47
C PHE A 253 -56.96 56.55 -1.30
N GLY A 254 -56.18 55.49 -1.02
CA GLY A 254 -55.16 55.57 0.00
C GLY A 254 -54.06 54.51 -0.11
N VAL A 255 -53.01 54.69 0.69
CA VAL A 255 -51.86 53.78 0.74
C VAL A 255 -51.30 53.68 2.15
N TRP A 256 -50.93 52.46 2.55
CA TRP A 256 -50.22 52.19 3.80
C TRP A 256 -48.73 52.42 3.60
N VAL A 257 -48.14 53.27 4.43
CA VAL A 257 -46.69 53.52 4.42
C VAL A 257 -46.16 53.37 5.83
N ASP A 258 -45.07 52.59 5.97
CA ASP A 258 -44.34 52.46 7.23
C ASP A 258 -43.26 53.55 7.24
N ILE A 259 -43.42 54.58 8.09
CA ILE A 259 -42.47 55.70 8.20
C ILE A 259 -41.92 55.85 9.62
N PRO A 260 -40.65 56.25 9.80
CA PRO A 260 -40.11 56.53 11.12
C PRO A 260 -40.75 57.79 11.73
N PRO A 261 -40.59 58.05 13.04
CA PRO A 261 -41.11 59.27 13.67
C PRO A 261 -40.39 60.50 13.10
N GLY A 262 -41.15 61.50 12.65
CA GLY A 262 -40.58 62.68 12.03
C GLY A 262 -41.63 63.64 11.50
N ARG A 263 -41.17 64.74 10.90
CA ARG A 263 -42.02 65.67 10.15
C ARG A 263 -41.86 65.37 8.67
N TYR A 264 -42.97 65.10 8.01
CA TYR A 264 -43.01 64.78 6.59
C TYR A 264 -44.00 65.67 5.87
N GLU A 265 -43.60 66.03 4.66
CA GLU A 265 -44.45 66.73 3.71
C GLU A 265 -44.86 65.74 2.64
N PHE A 266 -46.11 65.79 2.20
CA PHE A 266 -46.62 64.89 1.18
C PHE A 266 -47.62 65.61 0.28
N LEU A 267 -47.81 65.05 -0.91
CA LEU A 267 -48.70 65.57 -1.94
C LEU A 267 -49.31 64.42 -2.72
N PHE A 268 -50.60 64.55 -3.03
CA PHE A 268 -51.30 63.64 -3.93
C PHE A 268 -51.35 64.19 -5.35
N VAL A 269 -51.00 63.34 -6.31
CA VAL A 269 -51.13 63.57 -7.75
C VAL A 269 -52.29 62.72 -8.26
N VAL A 270 -53.29 63.35 -8.84
CA VAL A 270 -54.52 62.70 -9.30
C VAL A 270 -54.56 62.81 -10.83
N ASP A 271 -54.59 61.68 -11.53
CA ASP A 271 -54.63 61.59 -12.99
C ASP A 271 -53.55 62.45 -13.70
N GLY A 272 -52.34 62.47 -13.14
CA GLY A 272 -51.21 63.20 -13.69
C GLY A 272 -51.21 64.71 -13.42
N GLN A 273 -52.23 65.23 -12.73
CA GLN A 273 -52.26 66.61 -12.26
C GLN A 273 -51.96 66.68 -10.76
N TRP A 274 -51.08 67.61 -10.37
CA TRP A 274 -50.94 67.99 -8.97
C TRP A 274 -52.28 68.55 -8.51
N THR A 275 -52.82 68.03 -7.42
CA THR A 275 -54.15 68.44 -6.98
C THR A 275 -54.13 69.88 -6.46
N LYS A 276 -54.32 70.88 -7.33
CA LYS A 276 -54.93 72.17 -6.97
C LYS A 276 -56.43 71.92 -6.94
N LEU A 277 -57.00 71.72 -5.75
CA LEU A 277 -58.45 71.54 -5.59
C LEU A 277 -59.19 72.72 -6.23
N LEU A 278 -60.03 72.43 -7.23
CA LEU A 278 -61.00 73.37 -7.77
C LEU A 278 -61.84 73.93 -6.60
N ARG A 279 -61.88 75.27 -6.52
CA ARG A 279 -62.23 76.14 -5.36
C ARG A 279 -61.16 76.22 -4.28
N GLY A 280 -60.10 76.96 -4.58
CA GLY A 280 -59.54 77.98 -3.67
C GLY A 280 -58.91 77.53 -2.35
N MET A 281 -58.48 76.27 -2.21
CA MET A 281 -57.78 75.81 -1.00
C MET A 281 -56.66 74.81 -1.36
N SER A 282 -55.41 75.25 -1.31
CA SER A 282 -54.24 74.36 -1.26
C SER A 282 -54.04 73.93 0.20
N VAL A 283 -54.14 72.63 0.48
CA VAL A 283 -53.86 72.08 1.82
C VAL A 283 -52.47 71.47 1.80
N VAL A 284 -51.49 72.18 2.39
CA VAL A 284 -50.24 71.54 2.82
C VAL A 284 -50.53 70.98 4.21
N ALA A 285 -50.70 69.66 4.29
CA ALA A 285 -50.89 68.98 5.55
C ALA A 285 -49.52 68.64 6.15
N VAL A 286 -49.09 69.40 7.15
CA VAL A 286 -47.90 69.06 7.94
C VAL A 286 -48.34 68.11 9.04
N VAL A 287 -48.02 66.82 8.90
CA VAL A 287 -48.26 65.84 9.97
C VAL A 287 -47.06 65.87 10.91
N VAL A 288 -47.28 66.42 12.11
CA VAL A 288 -46.29 66.38 13.19
C VAL A 288 -46.64 65.22 14.10
N VAL A 289 -45.86 64.14 14.04
CA VAL A 289 -45.99 63.03 15.00
C VAL A 289 -45.05 63.31 16.17
N VAL A 290 -45.55 64.00 17.19
CA VAL A 290 -44.86 64.10 18.50
C VAL A 290 -45.47 63.05 19.42
N VAL A 291 -44.59 62.37 20.15
CA VAL A 291 -44.86 61.30 21.12
C VAL A 291 -46.24 61.47 21.79
N VAL A 292 -47.17 60.56 21.43
CA VAL A 292 -48.55 60.36 21.94
C VAL A 292 -49.69 61.19 21.33
N VAL A 293 -49.49 62.22 20.50
CA VAL A 293 -50.63 62.98 19.89
C VAL A 293 -50.40 63.28 18.41
N VAL A 294 -51.32 62.85 17.54
CA VAL A 294 -51.36 63.24 16.12
C VAL A 294 -52.02 64.61 16.03
N VAL A 295 -51.24 65.65 15.75
CA VAL A 295 -51.76 67.01 15.49
C VAL A 295 -51.67 67.28 13.98
N VAL A 296 -52.82 67.42 13.32
CA VAL A 296 -52.90 67.83 11.92
C VAL A 296 -53.01 69.35 11.88
N VAL A 297 -51.95 70.02 11.43
CA VAL A 297 -51.97 71.48 11.22
C VAL A 297 -52.19 71.75 9.74
N VAL A 298 -53.31 72.42 9.43
CA VAL A 298 -53.66 72.85 8.07
C VAL A 298 -53.16 74.28 7.88
N VAL A 299 -52.17 74.47 7.01
CA VAL A 299 -51.67 75.81 6.62
C VAL A 299 -52.12 76.09 5.19
N VAL A 300 -52.83 77.21 4.99
CA VAL A 300 -53.34 77.65 3.67
C VAL A 300 -52.37 78.69 3.10
N VAL A 301 -51.80 78.40 1.93
CA VAL A 301 -50.93 79.31 1.17
C VAL A 301 -51.50 79.46 -0.24
N VAL A 302 -51.68 80.70 -0.71
CA VAL A 302 -52.21 81.04 -2.03
C VAL A 302 -51.07 81.59 -2.88
N ASP A 303 -50.78 81.00 -4.04
CA ASP A 303 -50.18 81.76 -5.14
C ASP A 303 -50.33 81.12 -6.54
N GLY A 304 -50.19 81.99 -7.55
CA GLY A 304 -50.67 81.91 -8.93
C GLY A 304 -50.19 80.75 -9.82
N GLY A 305 -50.89 80.56 -10.93
CA GLY A 305 -50.64 79.49 -11.93
C GLY A 305 -49.62 79.85 -13.01
N VAL A 306 -49.29 78.88 -13.87
CA VAL A 306 -49.33 78.92 -15.36
C VAL A 306 -49.16 77.47 -15.86
N ASP A 307 -49.95 77.12 -16.88
CA ASP A 307 -50.04 75.84 -17.59
C ASP A 307 -48.84 75.53 -18.50
N GLY A 308 -48.61 74.24 -18.76
CA GLY A 308 -47.65 73.76 -19.78
C GLY A 308 -47.77 72.25 -20.03
N ASP A 309 -48.50 71.92 -21.10
CA ASP A 309 -48.81 70.59 -21.64
C ASP A 309 -47.62 69.95 -22.41
N GLY A 310 -47.60 68.62 -22.56
CA GLY A 310 -46.69 67.93 -23.47
C GLY A 310 -46.23 66.52 -23.04
N GLY A 311 -46.91 65.48 -23.54
CA GLY A 311 -46.62 64.07 -23.28
C GLY A 311 -45.55 63.41 -24.19
N GLY A 312 -45.40 62.09 -24.00
CA GLY A 312 -44.69 61.18 -24.94
C GLY A 312 -43.81 60.13 -24.25
N GLY A 313 -44.29 58.89 -24.21
CA GLY A 313 -43.65 57.76 -23.52
C GLY A 313 -42.51 57.06 -24.26
N GLY A 314 -41.85 56.16 -23.53
CA GLY A 314 -40.85 55.21 -24.06
C GLY A 314 -40.25 54.37 -22.94
N GLY A 315 -40.78 53.15 -22.74
CA GLY A 315 -40.30 52.22 -21.72
C GLY A 315 -38.92 51.65 -22.04
N GLY A 316 -38.01 51.80 -21.09
CA GLY A 316 -36.78 51.04 -20.97
C GLY A 316 -36.51 50.83 -19.48
N ALA A 317 -36.35 49.60 -19.04
CA ALA A 317 -35.97 49.31 -17.67
C ALA A 317 -34.52 49.77 -17.45
N VAL A 318 -34.38 50.98 -16.88
CA VAL A 318 -33.12 51.56 -16.44
C VAL A 318 -32.97 51.20 -14.97
N VAL A 319 -31.92 50.47 -14.61
CA VAL A 319 -31.43 50.44 -13.23
C VAL A 319 -30.73 51.79 -13.02
N ALA A 320 -31.44 52.74 -12.41
CA ALA A 320 -30.86 54.03 -12.06
C ALA A 320 -30.13 53.89 -10.71
N LEU A 321 -28.80 53.94 -10.77
CA LEU A 321 -27.96 54.27 -9.60
C LEU A 321 -27.89 55.79 -9.52
N ILE A 322 -28.59 56.39 -8.55
CA ILE A 322 -28.49 57.83 -8.29
C ILE A 322 -27.36 58.02 -7.26
N SER A 323 -26.24 58.58 -7.71
CA SER A 323 -25.10 58.95 -6.86
C SER A 323 -25.14 60.44 -6.58
N ASN A 324 -25.29 60.80 -5.30
CA ASN A 324 -25.19 62.18 -4.84
C ASN A 324 -23.70 62.52 -4.61
N LYS A 325 -23.01 63.07 -5.62
CA LYS A 325 -21.77 63.83 -5.41
C LYS A 325 -21.94 65.24 -5.99
N PRO A 326 -21.61 66.30 -5.23
CA PRO A 326 -21.49 67.63 -5.81
C PRO A 326 -20.31 67.65 -6.80
N PHE A 327 -20.57 68.11 -8.03
CA PHE A 327 -19.54 68.41 -9.02
C PHE A 327 -18.63 69.51 -8.48
N GLY A 328 -17.41 69.15 -8.09
CA GLY A 328 -16.35 70.11 -7.79
C GLY A 328 -15.86 70.76 -9.08
N ILE A 329 -16.14 72.05 -9.24
CA ILE A 329 -15.59 72.88 -10.31
C ILE A 329 -14.10 73.04 -10.07
N CYS A 330 -13.31 72.61 -11.05
CA CYS A 330 -11.87 72.78 -11.10
C CYS A 330 -11.54 74.26 -11.35
N SER A 331 -10.97 74.96 -10.37
CA SER A 331 -10.36 76.28 -10.59
C SER A 331 -8.85 76.11 -10.73
N LYS A 332 -8.34 76.35 -11.94
CA LYS A 332 -6.91 76.55 -12.20
C LYS A 332 -6.51 77.93 -11.69
N ASN A 333 -5.71 77.97 -10.63
CA ASN A 333 -4.41 78.66 -10.54
C ASN A 333 -3.85 78.54 -9.13
#